data_AF-G3HUD4-F1
#
_entry.id   AF-G3HUD4-F1
#
_cell.length_a   1.000
_cell.length_b   1.000
_cell.length_c   1.000
_cell.angle_alpha   90.00
_cell.angle_beta   90.00
_cell.angle_gamma   90.00
#
_symmetry.space_group_name_H-M   'P 1'
#
loop_
_entity.id
_entity.type
_entity.pdbx_description
1 polymer ?
#
loop_
_entity_poly.entity_id
_entity_poly.type
_entity_poly.pdbx_seq_one_letter_code
_entity_poly.pdbx_strand_id
1 'polypeptide(L)'
;MTSLHTKLEGFHTQISKDDVVTKAAKQPQAGDYQQLVHELDEEEYQYIWLMVMEIRNAYAVLYDIILKNFEKLKKPHGETKGMIY
;
A
#
# COMPACT_ATOMS: atom_id res chain seq x y z
N MET A 1 12.78 -1.88 5.70
CA MET A 1 11.51 -2.43 5.15
C MET A 1 10.79 -3.38 6.09
N THR A 2 11.43 -3.95 7.13
CA THR A 2 10.79 -4.86 8.10
C THR A 2 9.95 -4.17 9.19
N SER A 3 10.15 -2.88 9.44
CA SER A 3 9.41 -2.15 10.49
C SER A 3 7.97 -1.76 10.12
N LEU A 4 7.59 -1.79 8.84
CA LEU A 4 6.25 -1.36 8.39
C LEU A 4 5.22 -2.49 8.44
N HIS A 5 5.63 -3.75 8.26
CA HIS A 5 4.74 -4.90 8.35
C HIS A 5 4.17 -5.08 9.77
N THR A 6 4.99 -4.83 10.80
CA THR A 6 4.56 -4.91 12.20
C THR A 6 3.51 -3.85 12.57
N LYS A 7 3.46 -2.74 11.83
CA LYS A 7 2.43 -1.71 12.01
C LYS A 7 1.13 -2.06 11.26
N LEU A 8 1.24 -2.85 10.20
CA LEU A 8 0.12 -3.34 9.38
C LEU A 8 -0.64 -4.49 10.06
N GLU A 9 0.05 -5.35 10.82
CA GLU A 9 -0.57 -6.44 11.58
C GLU A 9 -1.18 -5.98 12.92
N GLY A 10 -0.78 -4.82 13.44
CA GLY A 10 -1.20 -4.32 14.75
C GLY A 10 -2.63 -3.79 14.84
N PHE A 11 -3.31 -3.58 13.71
CA PHE A 11 -4.63 -2.92 13.65
C PHE A 11 -5.64 -3.66 12.75
N HIS A 12 -5.53 -4.98 12.62
CA HIS A 12 -6.76 -5.76 12.38
C HIS A 12 -7.52 -5.78 13.71
N THR A 13 -8.24 -4.70 13.99
CA THR A 13 -9.20 -4.59 15.08
C THR A 13 -10.02 -5.87 15.06
N GLN A 14 -10.08 -6.61 16.18
CA GLN A 14 -10.74 -7.94 16.28
C GLN A 14 -12.24 -7.93 15.93
N ILE A 15 -12.78 -6.78 15.51
CA ILE A 15 -14.16 -6.54 15.13
C ILE A 15 -14.14 -6.01 13.69
N SER A 16 -14.70 -6.78 12.77
CA SER A 16 -14.82 -6.37 11.38
C SER A 16 -15.86 -5.26 11.22
N LYS A 17 -15.72 -4.40 10.21
CA LYS A 17 -16.71 -3.36 9.88
C LYS A 17 -18.12 -3.95 9.70
N ASP A 18 -18.22 -5.13 9.09
CA ASP A 18 -19.48 -5.85 8.90
C ASP A 18 -20.17 -6.18 10.24
N ASP A 19 -19.40 -6.54 11.27
CA ASP A 19 -19.92 -6.78 12.62
C ASP A 19 -20.43 -5.50 13.28
N VAL A 20 -19.71 -4.38 13.12
CA VAL A 20 -20.11 -3.09 13.68
C VAL A 20 -21.37 -2.56 13.00
N VAL A 21 -21.44 -2.63 11.66
CA VAL A 21 -22.61 -2.22 10.86
C VAL A 21 -23.83 -3.05 11.26
N THR A 22 -23.66 -4.36 11.44
CA THR A 22 -24.74 -5.24 11.90
C THR A 22 -25.24 -4.86 13.29
N LYS A 23 -24.34 -4.47 14.21
CA LYS A 23 -24.72 -3.99 15.56
C LYS A 23 -25.42 -2.63 15.52
N ALA A 24 -24.93 -1.69 14.72
CA ALA A 24 -25.57 -0.38 14.51
C ALA A 24 -26.99 -0.52 13.96
N ALA A 25 -27.22 -1.43 13.00
CA ALA A 25 -28.54 -1.69 12.44
C ALA A 25 -29.51 -2.33 13.44
N LYS A 26 -29.01 -3.20 14.33
CA LYS A 26 -29.82 -3.87 15.37
C LYS A 26 -30.10 -3.00 16.58
N GLN A 27 -29.27 -1.99 16.85
CA GLN A 27 -29.40 -1.09 18.01
C GLN A 27 -29.33 0.38 17.59
N PRO A 28 -30.39 0.93 16.97
CA PRO A 28 -30.38 2.31 16.45
C PRO A 28 -30.25 3.38 17.54
N GLN A 29 -30.67 3.09 18.77
CA GLN A 29 -30.51 4.00 19.90
C GLN A 29 -29.07 4.11 20.43
N ALA A 30 -28.17 3.20 20.03
CA ALA A 30 -26.78 3.18 20.48
C ALA A 30 -25.90 3.92 19.46
N GLY A 31 -25.78 5.25 19.65
CA GLY A 31 -25.00 6.12 18.78
C GLY A 31 -23.51 5.74 18.67
N ASP A 32 -22.96 5.09 19.70
CA ASP A 32 -21.56 4.64 19.73
C ASP A 32 -21.22 3.70 18.56
N TYR A 33 -22.15 2.83 18.15
CA TYR A 33 -21.92 1.94 16.99
C TYR A 33 -21.95 2.71 15.67
N GLN A 34 -22.75 3.76 15.55
CA GLN A 34 -22.78 4.61 14.35
C GLN A 34 -21.49 5.40 14.22
N GLN A 35 -21.00 5.97 15.33
CA GLN A 35 -19.73 6.65 15.37
C GLN A 35 -18.57 5.70 15.02
N LEU A 36 -18.58 4.48 15.57
CA LEU A 36 -17.53 3.50 15.27
C LEU A 36 -17.50 3.09 13.79
N VAL A 37 -18.65 3.00 13.11
CA VAL A 37 -18.68 2.78 11.64
C VAL A 37 -17.97 3.92 10.91
N HIS A 38 -18.24 5.17 11.30
CA HIS A 38 -17.59 6.33 10.69
C HIS A 38 -16.08 6.37 10.92
N GLU A 39 -15.63 6.03 12.14
CA GLU A 39 -14.19 5.95 12.46
C GLU A 39 -13.49 4.88 11.62
N LEU A 40 -14.12 3.70 11.45
CA LEU A 40 -13.59 2.64 10.59
C LEU A 40 -13.57 3.04 9.11
N ASP A 41 -14.57 3.78 8.63
CA ASP A 41 -14.59 4.31 7.26
C ASP A 41 -13.46 5.31 7.00
N GLU A 42 -13.20 6.20 7.95
CA GLU A 42 -12.11 7.18 7.85
C GLU A 42 -10.74 6.50 7.88
N GLU A 43 -10.55 5.51 8.74
CA GLU A 43 -9.34 4.69 8.79
C GLU A 43 -9.10 3.95 7.46
N GLU A 44 -10.13 3.29 6.92
CA GLU A 44 -10.04 2.56 5.66
C GLU A 44 -9.72 3.50 4.49
N TYR A 45 -10.31 4.69 4.47
CA TYR A 45 -10.01 5.71 3.46
C TYR A 45 -8.55 6.16 3.52
N GLN A 46 -8.04 6.46 4.73
CA GLN A 46 -6.64 6.84 4.91
C GLN A 46 -5.69 5.72 4.49
N TYR A 47 -6.04 4.47 4.79
CA TYR A 47 -5.26 3.31 4.39
C TYR A 47 -5.21 3.15 2.87
N ILE A 48 -6.34 3.25 2.18
CA ILE A 48 -6.41 3.22 0.71
C ILE A 48 -5.56 4.34 0.11
N TRP A 49 -5.67 5.55 0.65
CA TRP A 49 -4.87 6.68 0.20
C TRP A 49 -3.37 6.41 0.34
N LEU A 50 -2.95 5.86 1.49
CA LEU A 50 -1.55 5.47 1.73
C LEU A 50 -1.10 4.39 0.73
N MET A 51 -1.89 3.34 0.51
CA MET A 51 -1.58 2.30 -0.48
C MET A 51 -1.39 2.89 -1.88
N VAL A 52 -2.25 3.82 -2.31
CA VAL A 52 -2.12 4.48 -3.63
C VAL A 52 -0.83 5.30 -3.69
N MET A 53 -0.48 6.01 -2.62
CA MET A 53 0.78 6.76 -2.54
C MET A 53 1.99 5.84 -2.60
N GLU A 54 1.94 4.68 -1.94
CA GLU A 54 2.99 3.66 -1.99
C GLU A 54 3.16 3.08 -3.39
N ILE A 55 2.07 2.74 -4.07
CA ILE A 55 2.10 2.26 -5.47
C ILE A 55 2.74 3.32 -6.37
N ARG A 56 2.32 4.58 -6.27
CA ARG A 56 2.92 5.68 -7.04
C ARG A 56 4.42 5.81 -6.76
N ASN A 57 4.81 5.77 -5.48
CA ASN A 57 6.20 5.91 -5.09
C ASN A 57 7.04 4.72 -5.58
N ALA A 58 6.49 3.49 -5.56
CA ALA A 58 7.14 2.31 -6.09
C ALA A 58 7.40 2.45 -7.60
N TYR A 59 6.42 2.93 -8.38
CA TYR A 59 6.61 3.22 -9.80
C TYR A 59 7.66 4.31 -10.03
N ALA A 60 7.67 5.39 -9.24
CA ALA A 60 8.66 6.45 -9.37
C ALA A 60 10.08 5.94 -9.12
N VAL A 61 10.29 5.13 -8.07
CA VAL A 61 11.59 4.54 -7.74
C VAL A 61 12.03 3.55 -8.83
N LEU A 62 11.13 2.68 -9.29
CA LEU A 62 11.41 1.73 -10.37
C LEU A 62 11.78 2.44 -11.66
N TYR A 63 11.02 3.47 -12.03
CA TYR A 63 11.29 4.26 -13.23
C TYR A 63 12.67 4.92 -13.14
N ASP A 64 12.97 5.59 -12.02
CA ASP A 64 14.25 6.28 -11.82
C ASP A 64 15.44 5.32 -11.88
N ILE A 65 15.39 4.18 -11.17
CA ILE A 65 16.50 3.22 -11.16
C ILE A 65 16.70 2.55 -12.52
N ILE A 66 15.60 2.24 -13.25
CA ILE A 66 15.68 1.67 -14.59
C ILE A 66 16.27 2.69 -15.56
N LEU A 67 15.77 3.92 -15.58
CA LEU A 67 16.23 4.95 -16.51
C LEU A 67 17.72 5.24 -16.33
N LYS A 68 18.17 5.40 -15.08
CA LYS A 68 19.59 5.64 -14.75
C LYS A 68 20.51 4.51 -15.17
N ASN A 69 20.02 3.28 -15.25
CA ASN A 69 20.81 2.10 -15.57
C ASN A 69 20.49 1.50 -16.95
N PHE A 70 19.66 2.18 -17.75
CA PHE A 70 19.01 1.59 -18.92
C PHE A 70 20.01 0.98 -19.92
N GLU A 71 21.11 1.66 -20.22
CA GLU A 71 22.13 1.16 -21.15
C GLU A 71 22.83 -0.09 -20.64
N LYS A 72 23.12 -0.18 -19.33
CA LYS A 72 23.73 -1.36 -18.73
C LYS A 72 22.75 -2.52 -18.64
N LEU A 73 21.47 -2.22 -18.38
CA LEU A 73 20.39 -3.23 -18.40
C LEU A 73 20.17 -3.77 -19.82
N LYS A 74 20.27 -2.91 -20.84
CA LYS A 74 20.10 -3.27 -22.25
C LYS A 74 21.32 -3.99 -22.85
N LYS A 75 22.54 -3.59 -22.45
CA LYS A 75 23.82 -4.13 -22.94
C LYS A 75 24.76 -4.43 -21.75
N PRO A 76 24.53 -5.53 -21.01
CA PRO A 76 25.28 -5.84 -19.79
C PRO A 76 26.78 -6.06 -20.01
N HIS A 77 27.17 -6.49 -21.22
CA HIS A 77 28.58 -6.70 -21.61
C HIS A 77 29.12 -5.62 -22.58
N GLY A 78 28.36 -4.54 -22.80
CA GLY A 78 28.67 -3.53 -23.82
C GLY A 78 28.49 -4.05 -25.25
N GLU A 79 28.95 -3.27 -26.24
CA GLU A 79 29.13 -3.79 -27.60
C GLU A 79 30.45 -4.54 -27.65
N THR A 80 30.39 -5.84 -27.90
CA THR A 80 31.57 -6.64 -28.24
C THR A 80 32.10 -6.10 -29.57
N LYS A 81 32.97 -5.07 -29.52
CA LYS A 81 33.84 -4.73 -30.65
C LYS A 81 34.85 -5.86 -30.79
N GLY A 82 34.40 -6.95 -31.39
CA GLY A 82 35.25 -8.02 -31.88
C GLY A 82 36.10 -7.47 -33.01
N MET A 83 37.21 -6.82 -32.66
CA MET A 83 38.37 -6.74 -33.54
C MET A 83 39.40 -7.69 -32.95
N ILE A 84 39.40 -8.92 -33.47
CA ILE A 84 40.53 -9.82 -33.33
C ILE A 84 41.31 -9.64 -34.64
N TYR A 85 42.50 -9.05 -34.54
CA TYR A 85 43.46 -8.89 -35.64
C TYR A 85 44.05 -10.24 -36.06
#